data_AF-A0A6M8HVT5-F1
#
_entry.id   AF-A0A6M8HVT5-F1
#
_cell.length_a   1.000
_cell.length_b   1.000
_cell.length_c   1.000
_cell.angle_alpha   90.00
_cell.angle_beta   90.00
_cell.angle_gamma   90.00
#
_symmetry.space_group_name_H-M   'P 1'
#
loop_
_entity.id
_entity.type
_entity.pdbx_description
1 polymer ?
#
loop_
_entity_poly.entity_id
_entity_poly.type
_entity_poly.pdbx_seq_one_letter_code
_entity_poly.pdbx_strand_id
1 'polypeptide(L)' 'MREETYAAALARLVDTYRTLPLSTVWGDGSRSSSDGQYFRSGSQGSGLGDISARHGSEPGVAFYIHISDQLGRFTPR' A
#
# COMPACT_ATOMS: atom_id res chain seq x y z
N MET A 1 5.81 -20.16 2.71
CA MET A 1 6.71 -19.06 2.30
C MET A 1 6.74 -18.05 3.45
N ARG A 2 7.88 -17.45 3.79
CA ARG A 2 7.95 -16.45 4.87
C ARG A 2 7.73 -15.04 4.30
N GLU A 3 7.05 -14.17 5.04
CA GLU A 3 6.71 -12.82 4.58
C GLU A 3 7.96 -12.02 4.18
N GLU A 4 9.04 -12.15 4.95
CA GLU A 4 10.30 -11.45 4.70
C GLU A 4 10.96 -11.90 3.40
N THR A 5 10.80 -13.18 3.05
CA THR A 5 11.34 -13.75 1.80
C THR A 5 10.53 -13.25 0.60
N TYR A 6 9.21 -13.17 0.74
CA TYR A 6 8.33 -12.63 -0.29
C TYR A 6 8.61 -11.14 -0.54
N ALA A 7 8.69 -10.34 0.54
CA ALA A 7 9.02 -8.92 0.45
C ALA A 7 10.38 -8.68 -0.19
N ALA A 8 11.41 -9.46 0.16
CA ALA A 8 12.73 -9.35 -0.44
C ALA A 8 12.75 -9.71 -1.93
N ALA A 9 12.01 -10.75 -2.33
CA ALA A 9 11.89 -11.14 -3.73
C ALA A 9 11.17 -10.07 -4.56
N LEU A 10 10.06 -9.52 -4.03
CA LEU A 10 9.30 -8.45 -4.67
C LEU A 10 10.15 -7.18 -4.84
N ALA A 11 10.91 -6.79 -3.82
CA ALA A 11 11.79 -5.63 -3.90
C ALA A 11 12.80 -5.74 -5.05
N ARG A 12 13.46 -6.90 -5.21
CA ARG A 12 14.40 -7.13 -6.32
C ARG A 12 13.75 -7.02 -7.69
N LEU A 13 12.53 -7.53 -7.82
CA LEU A 13 11.78 -7.46 -9.09
C LEU A 13 11.42 -6.01 -9.43
N VAL A 14 10.94 -5.25 -8.44
CA VAL A 14 10.63 -3.83 -8.61
C VAL A 14 11.87 -3.03 -8.97
N ASP A 15 13.00 -3.22 -8.27
CA ASP A 15 14.26 -2.52 -8.56
C ASP A 15 14.74 -2.79 -9.99
N THR A 16 14.65 -4.04 -10.45
CA THR A 16 15.02 -4.41 -11.82
C THR A 16 14.12 -3.73 -12.84
N TYR A 17 12.80 -3.76 -12.64
CA TYR A 17 11.84 -3.13 -13.52
C TYR A 17 12.09 -1.61 -13.69
N ARG A 18 12.47 -0.91 -12.61
CA ARG A 18 12.74 0.53 -12.66
C ARG A 18 13.90 0.91 -13.57
N THR A 19 14.87 0.02 -13.76
CA THR A 19 16.04 0.27 -14.64
C THR A 19 15.71 0.20 -16.13
N LEU A 20 14.56 -0.35 -16.51
CA LEU A 20 14.18 -0.46 -17.92
C LEU A 20 13.83 0.92 -18.48
N PRO A 21 14.36 1.34 -19.65
CA PRO A 21 14.02 2.64 -20.23
C PRO A 21 12.51 2.88 -20.39
N LEU A 22 11.75 1.81 -20.63
CA LEU A 22 10.30 1.85 -20.75
C LEU A 22 9.59 2.33 -19.47
N SER A 23 10.18 2.12 -18.27
CA SER A 23 9.61 2.55 -16.99
C SER A 23 9.35 4.07 -16.95
N THR A 24 10.22 4.84 -17.63
CA THR A 24 10.19 6.30 -17.69
C THR A 24 8.99 6.86 -18.44
N VAL A 25 8.32 6.06 -19.27
CA VAL A 25 7.09 6.46 -19.98
C VAL A 25 5.95 6.72 -19.00
N TRP A 26 5.94 6.03 -17.85
CA TRP A 26 4.88 6.16 -16.85
C TRP A 26 5.22 7.16 -15.74
N GLY A 27 6.50 7.36 -15.44
CA GLY A 27 6.95 8.34 -14.46
C GLY A 27 8.43 8.22 -14.12
N ASP A 28 8.91 9.16 -13.32
CA ASP A 28 10.31 9.21 -12.88
C ASP A 28 10.57 8.42 -11.59
N GLY A 29 9.55 7.78 -11.03
CA GLY A 29 9.64 6.99 -9.80
C GLY A 29 9.57 7.84 -8.53
N SER A 30 9.34 9.14 -8.64
CA SER A 30 9.28 10.06 -7.49
C SER A 30 7.87 10.19 -6.90
N ARG A 31 6.82 9.78 -7.63
CA ARG A 31 5.44 9.94 -7.19
C ARG A 31 4.84 8.61 -6.78
N SER A 32 4.09 8.63 -5.68
CA SER A 32 3.23 7.53 -5.27
C SER A 32 1.84 8.05 -4.92
N SER A 33 0.85 7.20 -5.14
CA SER A 33 -0.51 7.42 -4.68
C SER A 33 -0.91 6.27 -3.76
N SER A 34 -1.67 6.61 -2.72
CA SER A 34 -2.28 5.63 -1.83
C SER A 34 -3.78 5.79 -1.87
N ASP A 35 -4.49 4.72 -2.22
CA ASP A 35 -5.94 4.69 -2.03
C ASP A 35 -6.29 3.87 -0.78
N GLY A 36 -7.26 4.38 -0.02
CA GLY A 36 -7.67 3.82 1.27
C GLY A 36 -9.07 3.25 1.18
N GLN A 37 -9.21 1.95 1.44
CA GLN A 37 -10.52 1.31 1.60
C GLN A 37 -10.88 1.25 3.09
N TYR A 38 -12.08 1.69 3.45
CA TYR A 38 -12.58 1.66 4.82
C TYR A 38 -13.72 0.65 4.96
N PHE A 39 -13.55 -0.34 5.85
CA PHE A 39 -14.59 -1.31 6.18
C PHE A 39 -15.12 -1.05 7.59
N ARG A 40 -16.42 -0.75 7.70
CA ARG A 40 -17.07 -0.57 9.00
C ARG A 40 -17.19 -1.92 9.71
N SER A 41 -16.90 -1.96 11.01
CA SER A 41 -17.19 -3.13 11.84
C SER A 41 -18.64 -3.09 12.32
N GLY A 42 -19.33 -4.23 12.33
CA GLY A 42 -20.75 -4.33 12.70
C GLY A 42 -21.05 -4.25 14.20
N SER A 43 -20.03 -4.10 15.06
CA SER A 43 -20.21 -4.00 16.51
C SER A 43 -19.13 -3.13 17.15
N GLN A 44 -19.52 -2.33 18.15
CA GLN A 44 -18.67 -1.59 19.09
C GLN A 44 -17.90 -2.55 20.04
N GLY A 45 -17.39 -3.67 19.53
CA GLY A 45 -16.85 -4.79 20.29
C GLY A 45 -15.41 -5.07 19.91
N SER A 46 -14.49 -4.53 20.72
CA SER A 46 -13.11 -5.00 20.94
C SER A 46 -12.41 -5.69 19.76
N GLY A 47 -11.86 -4.91 18.82
CA GLY A 47 -10.88 -5.45 17.87
C GLY A 47 -10.69 -4.60 16.63
N LEU A 48 -9.52 -3.95 16.54
CA LEU A 48 -8.91 -3.45 15.29
C LEU A 48 -9.48 -2.18 14.63
N GLY A 49 -10.48 -1.51 15.20
CA GLY A 49 -10.98 -0.25 14.65
C GLY A 49 -10.22 0.97 15.19
N ASP A 50 -9.17 1.42 14.50
CA ASP A 50 -8.58 2.75 14.78
C ASP A 50 -9.57 3.84 14.37
N ILE A 51 -9.78 4.83 15.25
CA ILE A 51 -10.59 6.01 14.95
C ILE A 51 -9.85 6.83 13.90
N SER A 52 -10.26 6.71 12.65
CA SER A 52 -9.72 7.52 11.56
C SER A 52 -10.26 8.95 11.65
N ALA A 53 -9.39 9.94 11.82
CA ALA A 53 -9.77 11.37 11.80
C ALA A 53 -10.53 11.79 10.50
N ARG A 54 -10.43 10.98 9.44
CA ARG A 54 -11.13 11.17 8.16
C ARG A 54 -12.53 10.54 8.11
N HIS A 55 -12.82 9.49 8.89
CA HIS A 55 -14.05 8.68 8.79
C HIS A 55 -14.95 8.73 10.03
N GLY A 56 -14.57 9.50 11.06
CA GLY A 56 -15.39 9.75 12.24
C GLY A 56 -15.32 8.62 13.28
N SER A 57 -16.26 8.64 14.22
CA SER A 57 -16.27 7.81 15.43
C SER A 57 -16.80 6.38 15.24
N GLU A 58 -17.14 5.98 14.01
CA GLU A 58 -17.61 4.62 13.70
C GLU A 58 -16.43 3.67 13.61
N PRO A 59 -16.30 2.62 14.45
CA PRO A 59 -15.16 1.71 14.42
C PRO A 59 -15.08 0.92 13.11
N GLY A 60 -13.90 0.90 12.49
CA GLY A 60 -13.65 0.20 11.24
C GLY A 60 -12.17 0.13 10.89
N VAL A 61 -11.84 -0.72 9.93
CA VAL A 61 -10.45 -0.96 9.51
C VAL A 61 -10.21 -0.23 8.19
N ALA A 62 -9.17 0.61 8.15
CA ALA A 62 -8.68 1.22 6.93
C ALA A 62 -7.53 0.39 6.36
N PHE A 63 -7.64 -0.01 5.09
CA PHE A 63 -6.54 -0.63 4.33
C PHE A 63 -6.03 0.36 3.29
N TYR A 64 -4.72 0.56 3.26
CA TYR A 64 -4.08 1.42 2.27
C TYR A 64 -3.28 0.56 1.28
N ILE A 65 -3.52 0.77 -0.01
CA ILE A 65 -2.67 0.23 -1.08
C ILE A 65 -1.82 1.37 -1.65
N HIS A 66 -0.52 1.13 -1.84
CA HIS A 66 0.39 2.11 -2.43
C HIS A 66 0.84 1.68 -3.82
N ILE A 67 0.76 2.59 -4.79
CA ILE A 67 1.26 2.40 -6.15
C ILE A 67 2.12 3.60 -6.58
N SER A 68 3.27 3.37 -7.22
CA SER A 68 4.04 4.47 -7.83
C SER A 68 3.56 4.82 -9.23
N ASP A 69 4.00 5.97 -9.73
CA ASP A 69 3.94 6.36 -11.13
C ASP A 69 4.67 5.39 -12.08
N GLN A 70 5.60 4.58 -11.58
CA GLN A 70 6.18 3.44 -12.29
C GLN A 70 5.45 2.10 -12.01
N LEU A 71 4.20 2.10 -11.54
CA LEU A 71 3.38 0.91 -11.26
C LEU A 71 3.99 -0.13 -10.30
N GLY A 72 5.01 0.25 -9.52
CA GLY A 72 5.56 -0.56 -8.45
C GLY A 72 4.67 -0.49 -7.21
N ARG A 73 4.42 -1.65 -6.57
CA ARG A 73 3.78 -1.70 -5.24
C ARG A 73 4.84 -1.44 -4.17
N PHE A 74 4.50 -0.60 -3.20
CA PHE A 74 5.37 -0.29 -2.07
C PHE A 74 4.73 -0.80 -0.78
N THR A 75 5.57 -1.41 0.06
CA THR A 75 5.27 -1.59 1.47
C THR A 75 6.20 -0.63 2.22
N PRO A 76 5.69 0.31 3.02
CA PRO A 76 6.55 1.08 3.92
C PRO A 76 7.29 0.12 4.86
N ARG A 77 8.56 0.41 5.11
CA ARG A 77 9.45 -0.42 5.95
C ARG A 77 9.22 -0.16 7.43
#